data_AF-A0A525CGX7-F1
#
_entry.id   AF-A0A525CGX7-F1
#
_cell.length_a   1.000
_cell.length_b   1.000
_cell.length_c   1.000
_cell.angle_alpha   90.00
_cell.angle_beta   90.00
_cell.angle_gamma   90.00
#
_symmetry.space_group_name_H-M   'P 1'
#
loop_
_entity.id
_entity.type
_entity.pdbx_description
1 polymer ?
#
loop_
_entity_poly.entity_id
_entity_poly.type
_entity_poly.pdbx_seq_one_letter_code
_entity_poly.pdbx_strand_id
1 'polypeptide(L)'
;MEFDFSEFFTKYEAIAAEADAAFNRVKQDHPDAVTCGQGCSDCCYALFDLTLIEALYLKDKFSEKLDPPTRSAVMERADEAERENYKLKRKVFKASQEGKAAMEILAEVAKMRIRCPLLDNEDNCELYEHRPITCRLYGIPMAMSGESHICGETAFEPGKQYPTANMDGFQEKLLALSQELVASLNTRHV
;
A
#
# COMPACT_ATOMS: atom_id res chain seq x y z
N MET A 1 28.62 0.07 8.02
CA MET A 1 27.75 -0.27 9.17
C MET A 1 26.40 -0.59 8.57
N GLU A 2 26.06 -1.87 8.51
CA GLU A 2 24.72 -2.29 8.12
C GLU A 2 23.85 -2.09 9.36
N PHE A 3 22.85 -1.22 9.26
CA PHE A 3 21.89 -1.03 10.34
C PHE A 3 20.98 -2.25 10.37
N ASP A 4 20.88 -2.89 11.54
CA ASP A 4 19.97 -4.01 11.72
C ASP A 4 18.56 -3.48 11.97
N PHE A 5 17.64 -3.78 11.04
CA PHE A 5 16.23 -3.40 11.11
C PHE A 5 15.33 -4.52 11.67
N SER A 6 15.88 -5.66 12.08
CA SER A 6 15.13 -6.87 12.43
C SER A 6 14.07 -6.65 13.52
N GLU A 7 14.38 -5.84 14.54
CA GLU A 7 13.42 -5.52 15.60
C GLU A 7 12.20 -4.73 15.05
N PHE A 8 12.46 -3.74 14.19
CA PHE A 8 11.41 -2.94 13.57
C PHE A 8 10.58 -3.75 12.59
N PHE A 9 11.22 -4.68 11.85
CA PHE A 9 10.51 -5.61 10.97
C PHE A 9 9.61 -6.57 11.75
N THR A 10 10.05 -7.05 12.92
CA THR A 10 9.20 -7.87 13.80
C THR A 10 7.96 -7.09 14.27
N LYS A 11 8.14 -5.81 14.66
CA LYS A 11 7.02 -4.93 15.03
C LYS A 11 6.09 -4.66 13.84
N TYR A 12 6.64 -4.45 12.65
CA TYR A 12 5.87 -4.26 11.43
C TYR A 12 5.05 -5.52 11.07
N GLU A 13 5.65 -6.70 11.17
CA GLU A 13 4.97 -7.97 10.90
C GLU A 13 3.81 -8.23 11.86
N ALA A 14 3.91 -7.78 13.12
CA ALA A 14 2.77 -7.79 14.04
C ALA A 14 1.61 -6.89 13.56
N ILE A 15 1.91 -5.68 13.06
CA ILE A 15 0.91 -4.78 12.48
C ILE A 15 0.30 -5.41 11.21
N ALA A 16 1.12 -6.05 10.37
CA ALA A 16 0.66 -6.77 9.19
C ALA A 16 -0.29 -7.93 9.54
N ALA A 17 0.04 -8.69 10.58
CA ALA A 17 -0.81 -9.77 11.08
C ALA A 17 -2.16 -9.26 11.61
N GLU A 18 -2.19 -8.09 12.25
CA GLU A 18 -3.45 -7.44 12.64
C GLU A 18 -4.30 -7.07 11.41
N ALA A 19 -3.67 -6.54 10.35
CA ALA A 19 -4.36 -6.22 9.11
C ALA A 19 -4.92 -7.48 8.43
N ASP A 20 -4.15 -8.56 8.36
CA ASP A 20 -4.62 -9.84 7.82
C ASP A 20 -5.75 -10.43 8.66
N ALA A 21 -5.69 -10.31 10.00
CA ALA A 21 -6.76 -10.73 10.89
C ALA A 21 -8.06 -9.93 10.65
N ALA A 22 -7.95 -8.62 10.44
CA ALA A 22 -9.10 -7.77 10.09
C ALA A 22 -9.72 -8.18 8.75
N PHE A 23 -8.89 -8.40 7.72
CA PHE A 23 -9.35 -8.89 6.42
C PHE A 23 -10.06 -10.24 6.54
N ASN A 24 -9.44 -11.21 7.23
CA ASN A 24 -9.99 -12.54 7.39
C ASN A 24 -11.32 -12.54 8.16
N ARG A 25 -11.46 -11.67 9.17
CA ARG A 25 -12.72 -11.50 9.88
C ARG A 25 -13.85 -11.04 8.94
N VAL A 26 -13.61 -9.99 8.16
CA VAL A 26 -14.61 -9.50 7.19
C VAL A 26 -14.94 -10.57 6.15
N LYS A 27 -13.93 -11.32 5.67
CA LYS A 27 -14.13 -12.43 4.73
C LYS A 27 -14.95 -13.57 5.33
N GLN A 28 -14.79 -13.87 6.62
CA GLN A 28 -15.60 -14.87 7.32
C GLN A 28 -17.04 -14.40 7.53
N ASP A 29 -17.23 -13.14 7.89
CA ASP A 29 -18.56 -12.55 8.13
C ASP A 29 -19.33 -12.30 6.82
N HIS A 30 -18.62 -12.04 5.72
CA HIS A 30 -19.19 -11.69 4.41
C HIS A 30 -18.46 -12.38 3.23
N PRO A 31 -18.50 -13.73 3.14
CA PRO A 31 -17.74 -14.48 2.14
C PRO A 31 -18.18 -14.16 0.70
N ASP A 32 -19.46 -13.89 0.48
CA ASP A 32 -20.00 -13.56 -0.85
C ASP A 32 -19.61 -12.14 -1.31
N ALA A 33 -19.21 -11.27 -0.38
CA ALA A 33 -18.82 -9.89 -0.68
C ALA A 33 -17.32 -9.75 -0.97
N VAL A 34 -16.48 -10.57 -0.32
CA VAL A 34 -15.03 -10.54 -0.50
C VAL A 34 -14.61 -11.47 -1.63
N THR A 35 -14.53 -10.92 -2.83
CA THR A 35 -14.08 -11.60 -4.07
C THR A 35 -12.55 -11.62 -4.22
N CYS A 36 -11.83 -10.94 -3.32
CA CYS A 36 -10.37 -10.78 -3.41
C CYS A 36 -9.62 -12.09 -3.13
N GLY A 37 -8.67 -12.40 -4.02
CA GLY A 37 -7.78 -13.58 -3.95
C GLY A 37 -6.52 -13.37 -4.80
N GLN A 38 -5.63 -14.36 -4.82
CA GLN A 38 -4.49 -14.37 -5.74
C GLN A 38 -4.99 -14.34 -7.19
N GLY A 39 -4.39 -13.50 -8.03
CA GLY A 39 -4.88 -13.20 -9.39
C GLY A 39 -5.88 -12.03 -9.49
N CYS A 40 -6.35 -11.48 -8.35
CA CYS A 40 -7.04 -10.19 -8.34
C CYS A 40 -6.01 -9.06 -8.29
N SER A 41 -5.93 -8.26 -9.37
CA SER A 41 -4.89 -7.23 -9.52
C SER A 41 -5.40 -5.78 -9.39
N ASP A 42 -6.66 -5.53 -9.00
CA ASP A 42 -7.20 -4.16 -8.91
C ASP A 42 -6.36 -3.26 -7.99
N CYS A 43 -5.99 -3.77 -6.80
CA CYS A 43 -5.13 -3.08 -5.85
C CYS A 43 -3.72 -2.80 -6.38
N CYS A 44 -3.26 -3.58 -7.36
CA CYS A 44 -1.95 -3.42 -7.99
C CYS A 44 -1.90 -2.27 -9.00
N TYR A 45 -3.01 -1.57 -9.23
CA TYR A 45 -3.02 -0.33 -10.01
C TYR A 45 -3.45 0.88 -9.18
N ALA A 46 -3.81 0.67 -7.91
CA ALA A 46 -4.18 1.75 -7.00
C ALA A 46 -2.94 2.51 -6.55
N LEU A 47 -3.05 3.84 -6.48
CA LEU A 47 -2.00 4.71 -5.99
C LEU A 47 -2.18 5.00 -4.52
N PHE A 48 -1.15 4.70 -3.73
CA PHE A 48 -1.08 5.03 -2.31
C PHE A 48 0.39 5.21 -1.91
N ASP A 49 0.60 5.94 -0.82
CA ASP A 49 1.93 6.15 -0.26
C ASP A 49 2.33 4.99 0.66
N LEU A 50 3.64 4.72 0.71
CA LEU A 50 4.24 3.82 1.68
C LEU A 50 4.87 4.63 2.80
N THR A 51 4.70 4.17 4.02
CA THR A 51 5.48 4.68 5.15
C THR A 51 6.95 4.24 5.04
N LEU A 52 7.85 4.91 5.78
CA LEU A 52 9.28 4.58 5.75
C LEU A 52 9.53 3.12 6.13
N ILE A 53 8.87 2.63 7.19
CA ILE A 53 9.01 1.24 7.62
C ILE A 53 8.55 0.24 6.55
N GLU A 54 7.43 0.52 5.88
CA GLU A 54 6.95 -0.31 4.76
C GLU A 54 7.90 -0.31 3.59
N ALA A 55 8.45 0.86 3.20
CA ALA A 55 9.41 0.96 2.11
C ALA A 55 10.71 0.18 2.41
N LEU A 56 11.20 0.26 3.64
CA LEU A 56 12.39 -0.49 4.09
C LEU A 56 12.11 -2.00 4.10
N TYR A 57 10.98 -2.42 4.67
CA TYR A 57 10.58 -3.83 4.71
C TYR A 57 10.41 -4.40 3.30
N LEU A 58 9.75 -3.66 2.42
CA LEU A 58 9.54 -4.08 1.03
C LEU A 58 10.86 -4.22 0.28
N LYS A 59 11.80 -3.27 0.45
CA LYS A 59 13.14 -3.35 -0.13
C LYS A 59 13.93 -4.56 0.41
N ASP A 60 13.85 -4.82 1.70
CA ASP A 60 14.50 -5.97 2.35
C ASP A 60 14.00 -7.27 1.73
N LYS A 61 12.68 -7.48 1.72
CA LYS A 61 12.06 -8.69 1.17
C LYS A 61 12.22 -8.82 -0.33
N PHE A 62 12.21 -7.70 -1.07
CA PHE A 62 12.57 -7.68 -2.48
C PHE A 62 13.99 -8.22 -2.72
N SER A 63 14.94 -7.84 -1.87
CA SER A 63 16.35 -8.25 -2.00
C SER A 63 16.56 -9.70 -1.56
N GLU A 64 15.83 -10.13 -0.52
CA GLU A 64 15.93 -11.46 0.10
C GLU A 64 15.21 -12.54 -0.72
N LYS A 65 13.99 -12.27 -1.20
CA LYS A 65 13.08 -13.30 -1.74
C LYS A 65 13.15 -13.47 -3.25
N LEU A 66 13.51 -12.43 -3.99
CA LEU A 66 13.47 -12.47 -5.46
C LEU A 66 14.84 -12.81 -6.04
N ASP A 67 14.85 -13.70 -7.03
CA ASP A 67 16.05 -14.07 -7.74
C ASP A 67 16.57 -12.92 -8.66
N PRO A 68 17.82 -12.96 -9.14
CA PRO A 68 18.35 -11.88 -9.98
C PRO A 68 17.55 -11.60 -11.27
N PRO A 69 17.08 -12.62 -12.03
CA PRO A 69 16.21 -12.38 -13.19
C PRO A 69 14.89 -11.65 -12.84
N THR A 70 14.16 -12.12 -11.83
CA THR A 70 12.89 -11.52 -11.42
C THR A 70 13.09 -10.11 -10.89
N ARG A 71 14.14 -9.86 -10.09
CA ARG A 71 14.49 -8.51 -9.65
C ARG A 71 14.74 -7.57 -10.83
N SER A 72 15.44 -8.04 -11.87
CA SER A 72 15.70 -7.23 -13.05
C SER A 72 14.41 -6.86 -13.78
N ALA A 73 13.50 -7.82 -13.96
CA ALA A 73 12.18 -7.58 -14.55
C ALA A 73 11.30 -6.65 -13.71
N VAL A 74 11.35 -6.74 -12.37
CA VAL A 74 10.65 -5.79 -11.48
C VAL A 74 11.25 -4.38 -11.62
N MET A 75 12.58 -4.25 -11.70
CA MET A 75 13.24 -2.95 -11.86
C MET A 75 12.89 -2.28 -13.19
N GLU A 76 12.78 -3.04 -14.29
CA GLU A 76 12.30 -2.50 -15.57
C GLU A 76 10.87 -1.95 -15.47
N ARG A 77 9.97 -2.69 -14.81
CA ARG A 77 8.60 -2.23 -14.51
C ARG A 77 8.60 -1.02 -13.58
N ALA A 78 9.54 -0.95 -12.63
CA ALA A 78 9.68 0.19 -11.72
C ALA A 78 10.09 1.46 -12.47
N ASP A 79 11.00 1.35 -13.45
CA ASP A 79 11.40 2.48 -14.30
C ASP A 79 10.21 3.00 -15.14
N GLU A 80 9.32 2.11 -15.60
CA GLU A 80 8.08 2.49 -16.28
C GLU A 80 7.13 3.23 -15.33
N ALA A 81 6.85 2.64 -14.17
CA ALA A 81 5.97 3.22 -13.16
C ALA A 81 6.49 4.59 -12.67
N GLU A 82 7.80 4.75 -12.48
CA GLU A 82 8.39 6.03 -12.06
C GLU A 82 8.23 7.10 -13.15
N ARG A 83 8.35 6.76 -14.44
CA ARG A 83 8.08 7.71 -15.53
C ARG A 83 6.63 8.18 -15.54
N GLU A 84 5.67 7.29 -15.25
CA GLU A 84 4.26 7.66 -15.13
C GLU A 84 4.00 8.52 -13.89
N ASN A 85 4.58 8.12 -12.75
CA ASN A 85 4.46 8.82 -11.48
C ASN A 85 5.06 10.24 -11.57
N TYR A 86 6.21 10.41 -12.24
CA TYR A 86 6.79 11.72 -12.50
C TYR A 86 5.86 12.65 -13.30
N LYS A 87 5.21 12.14 -14.35
CA LYS A 87 4.22 12.92 -15.12
C LYS A 87 3.04 13.32 -14.24
N LEU A 88 2.57 12.40 -13.40
CA LEU A 88 1.48 12.64 -12.45
C LEU A 88 1.87 13.73 -11.44
N LYS A 89 3.01 13.59 -10.75
CA LYS A 89 3.54 14.59 -9.80
C LYS A 89 3.64 15.97 -10.43
N ARG A 90 4.12 16.06 -11.68
CA ARG A 90 4.18 17.33 -12.42
C ARG A 90 2.79 17.92 -12.70
N LYS A 91 1.81 17.10 -13.08
CA LYS A 91 0.42 17.54 -13.31
C LYS A 91 -0.20 18.04 -12.00
N VAL A 92 -0.03 17.29 -10.91
CA VAL A 92 -0.50 17.63 -9.55
C VAL A 92 0.11 18.94 -9.07
N PHE A 93 1.43 19.10 -9.22
CA PHE A 93 2.13 20.33 -8.84
C PHE A 93 1.60 21.54 -9.63
N LYS A 94 1.42 21.40 -10.94
CA LYS A 94 0.85 22.48 -11.77
C LYS A 94 -0.57 22.85 -11.35
N ALA A 95 -1.43 21.87 -11.11
CA ALA A 95 -2.79 22.08 -10.62
C ALA A 95 -2.82 22.83 -9.28
N SER A 96 -1.90 22.50 -8.37
CA SER A 96 -1.74 23.20 -7.09
C SER A 96 -1.30 24.67 -7.29
N GLN A 97 -0.38 24.93 -8.22
CA GLN A 97 0.04 26.30 -8.56
C GLN A 97 -1.08 27.14 -9.21
N GLU A 98 -2.01 26.49 -9.91
CA GLU A 98 -3.19 27.12 -10.50
C GLU A 98 -4.31 27.42 -9.47
N GLY A 99 -4.09 27.09 -8.19
CA GLY A 99 -5.01 27.40 -7.10
C GLY A 99 -6.19 26.43 -6.97
N LYS A 100 -6.13 25.26 -7.61
CA LYS A 100 -7.14 24.21 -7.42
C LYS A 100 -7.17 23.75 -5.96
N ALA A 101 -8.37 23.43 -5.47
CA ALA A 101 -8.53 22.91 -4.12
C ALA A 101 -7.84 21.55 -3.96
N ALA A 102 -7.18 21.32 -2.82
CA ALA A 102 -6.45 20.08 -2.55
C ALA A 102 -7.33 18.83 -2.71
N MET A 103 -8.60 18.90 -2.29
CA MET A 103 -9.54 17.78 -2.40
C MET A 103 -9.87 17.43 -3.86
N GLU A 104 -9.94 18.41 -4.75
CA GLU A 104 -10.16 18.17 -6.19
C GLU A 104 -8.95 17.47 -6.82
N ILE A 105 -7.74 17.92 -6.45
CA ILE A 105 -6.49 17.32 -6.90
C ILE A 105 -6.39 15.86 -6.41
N LEU A 106 -6.70 15.61 -5.13
CA LEU A 106 -6.71 14.26 -4.55
C LEU A 106 -7.74 13.36 -5.24
N ALA A 107 -8.94 13.86 -5.54
CA ALA A 107 -9.95 13.10 -6.27
C ALA A 107 -9.53 12.77 -7.72
N GLU A 108 -8.78 13.65 -8.40
CA GLU A 108 -8.17 13.32 -9.69
C GLU A 108 -7.10 12.23 -9.54
N VAL A 109 -6.21 12.34 -8.55
CA VAL A 109 -5.13 11.36 -8.28
C VAL A 109 -5.69 9.99 -7.94
N ALA A 110 -6.75 9.92 -7.12
CA ALA A 110 -7.39 8.67 -6.73
C ALA A 110 -7.98 7.87 -7.91
N LYS A 111 -8.29 8.54 -9.02
CA LYS A 111 -8.76 7.89 -10.27
C LYS A 111 -7.62 7.43 -11.16
N MET A 112 -6.41 7.91 -10.92
CA MET A 112 -5.25 7.54 -11.72
C MET A 112 -4.82 6.12 -11.36
N ARG A 113 -4.41 5.38 -12.38
CA ARG A 113 -3.98 4.00 -12.25
C ARG A 113 -2.56 3.88 -12.80
N ILE A 114 -1.64 3.44 -11.95
CA ILE A 114 -0.24 3.16 -12.32
C ILE A 114 0.04 1.73 -11.89
N ARG A 115 0.54 0.91 -12.82
CA ARG A 115 0.82 -0.49 -12.55
C ARG A 115 1.91 -0.62 -11.48
N CYS A 116 1.65 -1.44 -10.47
CA CYS A 116 2.62 -1.80 -9.44
C CYS A 116 3.77 -2.58 -10.09
N PRO A 117 5.04 -2.23 -9.81
CA PRO A 117 6.19 -2.94 -10.36
C PRO A 117 6.27 -4.43 -9.96
N LEU A 118 5.61 -4.80 -8.87
CA LEU A 118 5.56 -6.18 -8.35
C LEU A 118 4.46 -7.03 -9.00
N LEU A 119 3.60 -6.46 -9.84
CA LEU A 119 2.57 -7.21 -10.57
C LEU A 119 3.17 -7.81 -11.84
N ASP A 120 3.32 -9.13 -11.90
CA ASP A 120 3.84 -9.85 -13.07
C ASP A 120 2.86 -9.83 -14.25
N ASN A 121 3.22 -10.52 -15.33
CA ASN A 121 2.39 -10.55 -16.54
C ASN A 121 1.24 -11.57 -16.47
N GLU A 122 1.17 -12.35 -15.39
CA GLU A 122 0.12 -13.33 -15.10
C GLU A 122 -0.82 -12.84 -13.99
N ASP A 123 -0.79 -11.53 -13.69
CA ASP A 123 -1.56 -10.87 -12.63
C ASP A 123 -1.25 -11.37 -11.21
N ASN A 124 -0.06 -11.94 -10.99
CA ASN A 124 0.42 -12.33 -9.66
C ASN A 124 1.37 -11.28 -9.08
N CYS A 125 1.27 -11.08 -7.76
CA CYS A 125 2.21 -10.24 -7.04
C CYS A 125 3.46 -11.05 -6.65
N GLU A 126 4.62 -10.61 -7.13
CA GLU A 126 5.93 -11.22 -6.88
C GLU A 126 6.30 -11.25 -5.38
N LEU A 127 5.69 -10.37 -4.57
CA LEU A 127 5.88 -10.27 -3.12
C LEU A 127 4.56 -10.32 -2.34
N TYR A 128 3.62 -11.16 -2.77
CA TYR A 128 2.27 -11.22 -2.19
C TYR A 128 2.26 -11.35 -0.66
N GLU A 129 3.06 -12.25 -0.09
CA GLU A 129 3.15 -12.47 1.37
C GLU A 129 3.73 -11.27 2.15
N HIS A 130 4.50 -10.42 1.46
CA HIS A 130 5.19 -9.26 2.05
C HIS A 130 4.57 -7.92 1.64
N ARG A 131 3.33 -7.96 1.11
CA ARG A 131 2.60 -6.77 0.66
C ARG A 131 2.39 -5.72 1.77
N PRO A 132 2.34 -4.42 1.43
CA PRO A 132 2.03 -3.32 2.34
C PRO A 132 0.65 -3.43 3.02
N ILE A 133 0.42 -2.67 4.09
CA ILE A 133 -0.83 -2.73 4.86
C ILE A 133 -2.04 -2.38 3.99
N THR A 134 -1.94 -1.34 3.15
CA THR A 134 -3.00 -0.96 2.21
C THR A 134 -3.40 -2.12 1.31
N CYS A 135 -2.42 -2.87 0.76
CA CYS A 135 -2.69 -4.04 -0.09
C CYS A 135 -3.37 -5.19 0.67
N ARG A 136 -3.12 -5.33 1.98
CA ARG A 136 -3.75 -6.36 2.83
C ARG A 136 -5.23 -6.08 3.07
N LEU A 137 -5.58 -4.79 3.18
CA LEU A 137 -6.93 -4.34 3.52
C LEU A 137 -7.79 -3.98 2.31
N TYR A 138 -7.20 -3.77 1.13
CA TYR A 138 -7.89 -3.23 -0.05
C TYR A 138 -9.18 -3.96 -0.45
N GLY A 139 -9.25 -5.28 -0.26
CA GLY A 139 -10.42 -6.09 -0.62
C GLY A 139 -11.57 -6.07 0.39
N ILE A 140 -11.51 -5.25 1.44
CA ILE A 140 -12.57 -5.07 2.43
C ILE A 140 -12.90 -3.58 2.59
N PRO A 141 -14.05 -3.21 3.20
CA PRO A 141 -14.35 -1.81 3.46
C PRO A 141 -13.28 -1.19 4.37
N MET A 142 -12.75 -0.04 3.96
CA MET A 142 -11.75 0.73 4.72
C MET A 142 -12.27 2.13 5.02
N ALA A 143 -12.05 2.63 6.23
CA ALA A 143 -12.32 4.00 6.60
C ALA A 143 -11.02 4.78 6.62
N MET A 144 -11.00 5.92 5.93
CA MET A 144 -9.87 6.85 5.89
C MET A 144 -10.42 8.27 5.96
N SER A 145 -9.92 9.08 6.89
CA SER A 145 -10.40 10.47 7.09
C SER A 145 -11.93 10.58 7.28
N GLY A 146 -12.54 9.57 7.90
CA GLY A 146 -13.99 9.52 8.15
C GLY A 146 -14.85 9.10 6.95
N GLU A 147 -14.26 8.84 5.78
CA GLU A 147 -14.95 8.30 4.61
C GLU A 147 -14.68 6.81 4.45
N SER A 148 -15.71 6.06 4.05
CA SER A 148 -15.58 4.64 3.73
C SER A 148 -15.32 4.43 2.24
N HIS A 149 -14.32 3.60 1.93
CA HIS A 149 -13.95 3.21 0.59
C HIS A 149 -14.11 1.69 0.42
N ILE A 150 -14.64 1.28 -0.73
CA ILE A 150 -14.78 -0.13 -1.12
C ILE A 150 -14.10 -0.33 -2.48
N CYS A 151 -13.50 -1.51 -2.66
CA CYS A 151 -12.95 -1.91 -3.95
C CYS A 151 -14.08 -2.21 -4.95
N GLY A 152 -13.94 -1.75 -6.20
CA GLY A 152 -14.95 -1.93 -7.25
C GLY A 152 -15.18 -3.39 -7.66
N GLU A 153 -14.23 -4.29 -7.38
CA GLU A 153 -14.32 -5.72 -7.68
C GLU A 153 -15.07 -6.53 -6.61
N THR A 154 -15.37 -5.92 -5.46
CA THR A 154 -16.07 -6.57 -4.35
C THR A 154 -17.58 -6.41 -4.47
N ALA A 155 -18.35 -7.30 -3.84
CA ALA A 155 -19.82 -7.20 -3.83
C ALA A 155 -20.38 -6.43 -2.63
N PHE A 156 -19.57 -5.56 -2.00
CA PHE A 156 -20.06 -4.66 -0.96
C PHE A 156 -20.95 -3.57 -1.57
N GLU A 157 -22.12 -3.33 -0.96
CA GLU A 157 -23.07 -2.33 -1.46
C GLU A 157 -22.95 -1.00 -0.71
N PRO A 158 -22.86 0.14 -1.43
CA PRO A 158 -22.91 1.46 -0.80
C PRO A 158 -24.16 1.66 0.05
N GLY A 159 -23.99 2.22 1.26
CA GLY A 159 -25.09 2.54 2.18
C GLY A 159 -25.50 1.40 3.13
N LYS A 160 -24.93 0.20 2.98
CA LYS A 160 -25.05 -0.88 3.98
C LYS A 160 -23.95 -0.78 5.04
N GLN A 161 -24.24 -1.30 6.23
CA GLN A 161 -23.27 -1.36 7.32
C GLN A 161 -22.46 -2.64 7.25
N TYR A 162 -21.14 -2.50 7.17
CA TYR A 162 -20.17 -3.59 7.17
C TYR A 162 -19.04 -3.30 8.17
N PRO A 163 -18.38 -4.33 8.74
CA PRO A 163 -17.16 -4.11 9.49
C PRO A 163 -16.12 -3.45 8.57
N THR A 164 -15.54 -2.36 9.04
CA THR A 164 -14.68 -1.48 8.25
C THR A 164 -13.32 -1.38 8.93
N ALA A 165 -12.24 -1.61 8.18
CA ALA A 165 -10.89 -1.46 8.69
C ALA A 165 -10.56 0.03 8.89
N ASN A 166 -10.05 0.38 10.08
CA ASN A 166 -9.62 1.74 10.38
C ASN A 166 -8.22 2.00 9.80
N MET A 167 -8.15 2.54 8.59
CA MET A 167 -6.87 2.80 7.91
C MET A 167 -6.07 3.88 8.64
N ASP A 168 -6.72 4.91 9.17
CA ASP A 168 -6.06 5.98 9.92
C ASP A 168 -5.30 5.40 11.14
N GLY A 169 -5.92 4.45 11.85
CA GLY A 169 -5.27 3.77 12.98
C GLY A 169 -4.06 2.92 12.58
N PHE A 170 -4.07 2.30 11.40
CA PHE A 170 -2.89 1.61 10.87
C PHE A 170 -1.79 2.59 10.48
N GLN A 171 -2.14 3.69 9.80
CA GLN A 171 -1.19 4.74 9.42
C GLN A 171 -0.50 5.37 10.63
N GLU A 172 -1.24 5.63 11.72
CA GLU A 172 -0.68 6.13 12.98
C GLU A 172 0.36 5.16 13.56
N LYS A 173 0.06 3.86 13.62
CA LYS A 173 1.00 2.83 14.09
C LYS A 173 2.26 2.77 13.23
N LEU A 174 2.10 2.78 11.90
CA LEU A 174 3.21 2.73 10.95
C LEU A 174 4.09 3.98 11.01
N LEU A 175 3.49 5.15 11.19
CA LEU A 175 4.22 6.41 11.34
C LEU A 175 4.99 6.44 12.67
N ALA A 176 4.38 6.01 13.77
CA ALA A 176 5.05 5.91 15.06
C ALA A 176 6.26 4.95 14.99
N LEU A 177 6.09 3.78 14.35
CA LEU A 177 7.18 2.83 14.16
C LEU A 177 8.29 3.40 13.25
N SER A 178 7.91 4.14 12.21
CA SER A 178 8.87 4.83 11.34
C SER A 178 9.68 5.89 12.11
N GLN A 179 9.04 6.64 13.00
CA GLN A 179 9.70 7.64 13.86
C GLN A 179 10.64 6.99 14.86
N GLU A 180 10.23 5.88 15.49
CA GLU A 180 11.07 5.09 16.40
C GLU A 180 12.34 4.60 15.69
N LEU A 181 12.19 4.09 14.47
CA LEU A 181 13.31 3.67 13.62
C LEU A 181 14.24 4.84 13.34
N VAL A 182 13.73 5.99 12.87
CA VAL A 182 14.56 7.16 12.58
C VAL A 182 15.30 7.66 13.82
N ALA A 183 14.65 7.65 14.99
CA ALA A 183 15.29 8.05 16.25
C ALA A 183 16.43 7.11 16.67
N SER A 184 16.37 5.83 16.30
CA SER A 184 17.47 4.88 16.53
C SER A 184 18.65 5.06 15.57
N LEU A 185 18.41 5.66 14.41
CA LEU A 185 19.48 6.00 13.47
C LEU A 185 20.25 7.17 14.08
N ASN A 186 21.48 6.94 14.52
CA ASN A 186 22.39 7.97 15.05
C ASN A 186 22.86 8.95 13.94
N THR A 187 21.92 9.63 13.28
CA THR A 187 22.18 10.60 12.22
C THR A 187 22.11 12.01 12.78
N ARG A 188 22.87 12.93 12.18
CA ARG A 188 22.87 14.36 12.54
C ARG A 188 21.67 15.13 11.94
N HIS A 189 20.82 14.46 11.16
CA HIS A 189 19.72 15.05 10.42
C HIS A 189 18.45 14.24 10.71
N VAL A 190 17.70 14.66 11.72
CA VAL A 190 16.32 14.22 12.00
C VAL A 190 15.41 15.41 11.76
#